data_AF-A0A9X0YL05-F1
#
_entry.id   AF-A0A9X0YL05-F1
#
_cell.length_a   1.000
_cell.length_b   1.000
_cell.length_c   1.000
_cell.angle_alpha   90.00
_cell.angle_beta   90.00
_cell.angle_gamma   90.00
#
_symmetry.space_group_name_H-M   'P 1'
#
loop_
_entity.id
_entity.type
_entity.pdbx_description
1 polymer ?
#
loop_
_entity_poly.entity_id
_entity_poly.type
_entity_poly.pdbx_seq_one_letter_code
_entity_poly.pdbx_strand_id
1 'polypeptide(L)'
;MKENVKKFLKDMIPVLFGVLIALWINNWNENRKNTKYITQIKSSINKELKETNDNIIKELSFQKRLIDTLNFYKTNNKISIFDVMMKADGIHMPSIKINSWKAISGSKIELLEYEKISALASIEEQKEVLESKTELLVNFLYPNIKETGIDKKELIILMMQDIIVTEKGLQEEIQSMIID
;
A
#
# COMPACT_ATOMS: atom_id res chain seq x y z
N MET A 1 -5.43 20.12 65.60
CA MET A 1 -4.81 19.58 64.37
C MET A 1 -5.72 18.62 63.60
N LYS A 2 -6.32 17.59 64.24
CA LYS A 2 -7.20 16.61 63.57
C LYS A 2 -8.48 17.22 62.92
N GLU A 3 -9.12 18.21 63.54
CA GLU A 3 -10.34 18.83 62.97
C GLU A 3 -10.07 19.70 61.73
N ASN A 4 -8.99 20.48 61.73
CA ASN A 4 -8.62 21.31 60.58
C ASN A 4 -8.26 20.45 59.36
N VAL A 5 -7.57 19.32 59.56
CA VAL A 5 -7.29 18.35 58.49
C VAL A 5 -8.58 17.69 57.98
N LYS A 6 -9.53 17.34 58.86
CA LYS A 6 -10.82 16.76 58.46
C LYS A 6 -11.66 17.75 57.64
N LYS A 7 -11.66 19.04 58.02
CA LYS A 7 -12.34 20.11 57.28
C LYS A 7 -11.67 20.36 55.92
N PHE A 8 -10.34 20.42 55.89
CA PHE A 8 -9.58 20.56 54.64
C PHE A 8 -9.83 19.39 53.66
N LEU A 9 -9.85 18.15 54.14
CA LEU A 9 -10.20 16.98 53.33
C LEU A 9 -11.66 17.06 52.82
N LYS A 10 -12.60 17.50 53.67
CA LYS A 10 -14.01 17.66 53.28
C LYS A 10 -14.20 18.68 52.16
N ASP A 11 -13.39 19.72 52.13
CA ASP A 11 -13.45 20.78 51.10
C ASP A 11 -12.65 20.40 49.84
N MET A 12 -11.56 19.64 49.97
CA MET A 12 -10.72 19.19 48.85
C MET A 12 -11.35 18.04 48.05
N ILE A 13 -12.05 17.11 48.72
CA ILE A 13 -12.65 15.93 48.10
C ILE A 13 -13.60 16.29 46.93
N PRO A 14 -14.57 17.22 47.06
CA PRO A 14 -15.44 17.63 45.96
C PRO A 14 -14.69 18.23 44.77
N VAL A 15 -13.63 19.00 45.02
CA VAL A 15 -12.79 19.60 43.97
C VAL A 15 -12.06 18.51 43.20
N LEU A 16 -11.45 17.54 43.91
CA LEU A 16 -10.81 16.38 43.30
C LEU A 16 -11.81 15.56 42.47
N PHE A 17 -13.01 15.32 42.99
CA PHE A 17 -14.06 14.63 42.23
C PHE A 17 -14.47 15.39 40.97
N GLY A 18 -14.60 16.72 41.04
CA GLY A 18 -14.89 17.55 39.86
C GLY A 18 -13.85 17.39 38.76
N VAL A 19 -12.56 17.44 39.11
CA VAL A 19 -11.45 17.25 38.15
C VAL A 19 -11.44 15.83 37.61
N LEU A 20 -11.59 14.81 38.47
CA LEU A 20 -11.59 13.41 38.06
C LEU A 20 -12.75 13.08 37.11
N ILE A 21 -13.95 13.60 37.40
CA ILE A 21 -15.13 13.41 36.53
C ILE A 21 -14.90 14.11 35.18
N ALA A 22 -14.37 15.33 35.17
CA ALA A 22 -14.06 16.04 33.94
C ALA A 22 -13.04 15.27 33.08
N LEU A 23 -11.96 14.78 33.69
CA LEU A 23 -10.96 13.94 33.02
C LEU A 23 -11.58 12.64 32.50
N TRP A 24 -12.44 12.00 33.29
CA TRP A 24 -13.10 10.75 32.91
C TRP A 24 -14.04 10.95 31.71
N ILE A 25 -14.87 12.01 31.73
CA ILE A 25 -15.76 12.36 30.60
C ILE A 25 -14.94 12.67 29.35
N ASN A 26 -13.86 13.44 29.50
CA ASN A 26 -12.99 13.79 28.37
C ASN A 26 -12.34 12.54 27.75
N ASN A 27 -11.76 11.67 28.58
CA ASN A 27 -11.13 10.43 28.14
C ASN A 27 -12.14 9.48 27.47
N TRP A 28 -13.37 9.39 27.99
CA TRP A 28 -14.43 8.59 27.38
C TRP A 28 -14.83 9.13 25.99
N ASN A 29 -14.99 10.45 25.86
CA ASN A 29 -15.33 11.08 24.59
C ASN A 29 -14.20 10.92 23.55
N GLU A 30 -12.95 11.08 23.98
CA GLU A 30 -11.77 10.88 23.15
C GLU A 30 -11.65 9.44 22.66
N ASN A 31 -11.80 8.46 23.56
CA ASN A 31 -11.83 7.04 23.19
C ASN A 31 -12.92 6.75 22.16
N ARG A 32 -14.13 7.26 22.35
CA ARG A 32 -15.23 7.09 21.37
C ARG A 32 -14.87 7.65 19.99
N LYS A 33 -14.24 8.82 19.92
CA LYS A 33 -13.80 9.44 18.67
C LYS A 33 -12.69 8.61 18.01
N ASN A 34 -11.70 8.17 18.78
CA ASN A 34 -10.60 7.33 18.31
C ASN A 34 -11.11 5.99 17.77
N THR A 35 -12.01 5.31 18.47
CA THR A 35 -12.62 4.05 18.00
C THR A 35 -13.37 4.24 16.68
N LYS A 36 -14.17 5.31 16.55
CA LYS A 36 -14.89 5.60 15.30
C LYS A 36 -13.92 5.85 14.15
N TYR A 37 -12.89 6.67 14.38
CA TYR A 37 -11.87 6.97 13.39
C TYR A 37 -11.14 5.71 12.93
N ILE A 38 -10.67 4.87 13.87
CA ILE A 38 -9.95 3.63 13.58
C ILE A 38 -10.82 2.64 12.81
N THR A 39 -12.10 2.52 13.17
CA THR A 39 -13.03 1.64 12.45
C THR A 39 -13.20 2.07 11.00
N GLN A 40 -13.34 3.38 10.76
CA GLN A 40 -13.45 3.93 9.40
C GLN A 40 -12.17 3.73 8.61
N ILE A 41 -11.01 4.04 9.19
CA ILE A 41 -9.72 3.86 8.53
C ILE A 41 -9.45 2.38 8.23
N LYS A 42 -9.69 1.47 9.17
CA LYS A 42 -9.54 0.02 8.93
C LYS A 42 -10.42 -0.45 7.76
N SER A 43 -11.68 0.01 7.71
CA SER A 43 -12.57 -0.31 6.58
C SER A 43 -12.04 0.23 5.25
N SER A 44 -11.48 1.45 5.24
CA SER A 44 -10.91 2.04 4.03
C SER A 44 -9.63 1.33 3.59
N ILE A 45 -8.73 1.01 4.52
CA ILE A 45 -7.52 0.21 4.26
C ILE A 45 -7.91 -1.13 3.64
N ASN A 46 -8.81 -1.88 4.26
CA ASN A 46 -9.22 -3.19 3.73
C ASN A 46 -9.81 -3.09 2.32
N LYS A 47 -10.58 -2.04 2.04
CA LYS A 47 -11.12 -1.79 0.70
C LYS A 47 -10.00 -1.44 -0.30
N GLU A 48 -9.07 -0.57 0.06
CA GLU A 48 -7.93 -0.19 -0.77
C GLU A 48 -7.02 -1.40 -1.08
N LEU A 49 -6.75 -2.24 -0.07
CA LEU A 49 -5.97 -3.47 -0.22
C LEU A 49 -6.66 -4.47 -1.14
N LYS A 50 -7.98 -4.66 -1.00
CA LYS A 50 -8.75 -5.53 -1.90
C LYS A 50 -8.74 -5.02 -3.34
N GLU A 51 -9.00 -3.72 -3.54
CA GLU A 51 -8.94 -3.10 -4.87
C GLU A 51 -7.55 -3.21 -5.50
N THR A 52 -6.50 -3.08 -4.68
CA THR A 52 -5.11 -3.26 -5.11
C THR A 52 -4.84 -4.70 -5.54
N ASN A 53 -5.23 -5.69 -4.73
CA ASN A 53 -5.05 -7.10 -5.07
C ASN A 53 -5.79 -7.48 -6.36
N ASP A 54 -7.04 -7.04 -6.50
CA ASP A 54 -7.84 -7.30 -7.72
C ASP A 54 -7.18 -6.66 -8.95
N ASN A 55 -6.61 -5.46 -8.79
CA ASN A 55 -5.89 -4.78 -9.85
C ASN A 55 -4.58 -5.49 -10.22
N ILE A 56 -3.78 -5.94 -9.25
CA ILE A 56 -2.57 -6.75 -9.50
C ILE A 56 -2.92 -8.01 -10.31
N ILE A 57 -3.96 -8.76 -9.91
CA ILE A 57 -4.39 -9.97 -10.63
C ILE A 57 -4.71 -9.65 -12.10
N LYS A 58 -5.42 -8.55 -12.32
CA LYS A 58 -5.79 -8.10 -13.66
C LYS A 58 -4.55 -7.75 -14.48
N GLU A 59 -3.66 -6.89 -13.97
CA GLU A 59 -2.50 -6.41 -14.73
C GLU A 59 -1.45 -7.51 -14.98
N LEU A 60 -1.27 -8.45 -14.06
CA LEU A 60 -0.44 -9.64 -14.26
C LEU A 60 -0.83 -10.43 -15.52
N SER A 61 -2.13 -10.49 -15.84
CA SER A 61 -2.60 -11.20 -17.04
C SER A 61 -2.17 -10.49 -18.34
N PHE A 62 -2.16 -9.16 -18.35
CA PHE A 62 -1.69 -8.36 -19.49
C PHE A 62 -0.18 -8.44 -19.64
N GLN A 63 0.56 -8.36 -18.54
CA GLN A 63 2.01 -8.45 -18.55
C GLN A 63 2.51 -9.81 -19.05
N LYS A 64 1.88 -10.91 -18.62
CA LYS A 64 2.20 -12.25 -19.14
C LYS A 64 1.97 -12.33 -20.65
N ARG A 65 0.86 -11.80 -21.14
CA ARG A 65 0.55 -11.74 -22.59
C ARG A 65 1.61 -10.97 -23.37
N LEU A 66 2.09 -9.84 -22.85
CA LEU A 66 3.17 -9.08 -23.48
C LEU A 66 4.49 -9.86 -23.49
N ILE A 67 4.86 -10.52 -22.37
CA ILE A 67 6.04 -11.40 -22.32
C ILE A 67 5.92 -12.54 -23.34
N ASP A 68 4.77 -13.20 -23.43
CA ASP A 68 4.54 -14.29 -24.38
C ASP A 68 4.66 -13.80 -25.83
N THR A 69 4.13 -12.61 -26.12
CA THR A 69 4.20 -12.00 -27.45
C THR A 69 5.63 -11.58 -27.79
N LEU A 70 6.38 -11.01 -26.83
CA LEU A 70 7.80 -10.70 -26.96
C LEU A 70 8.61 -11.98 -27.25
N ASN A 71 8.36 -13.05 -26.50
CA ASN A 71 9.02 -14.35 -26.71
C ASN A 71 8.74 -14.92 -28.10
N PHE A 72 7.49 -14.85 -28.56
CA PHE A 72 7.12 -15.33 -29.89
C PHE A 72 7.84 -14.58 -31.02
N TYR A 73 7.97 -13.26 -30.91
CA TYR A 73 8.63 -12.42 -31.92
C TYR A 73 10.11 -12.12 -31.65
N LYS A 74 10.73 -12.77 -30.66
CA LYS A 74 12.08 -12.39 -30.20
C LYS A 74 13.17 -12.54 -31.27
N THR A 75 13.07 -13.58 -32.10
CA THR A 75 14.02 -13.83 -33.20
C THR A 75 13.61 -13.14 -34.50
N ASN A 76 12.43 -12.50 -34.55
CA ASN A 76 11.94 -11.81 -35.73
C ASN A 76 12.49 -10.38 -35.80
N ASN A 77 13.51 -10.19 -36.64
CA ASN A 77 14.19 -8.91 -36.84
C ASN A 77 13.43 -7.90 -37.72
N LYS A 78 12.22 -8.22 -38.18
CA LYS A 78 11.35 -7.31 -38.95
C LYS A 78 10.28 -6.65 -38.08
N ILE A 79 10.02 -7.21 -36.90
CA ILE A 79 8.99 -6.74 -35.98
C ILE A 79 9.68 -5.97 -34.85
N SER A 80 9.33 -4.70 -34.71
CA SER A 80 9.86 -3.83 -33.66
C SER A 80 9.22 -4.12 -32.30
N ILE A 81 9.82 -3.63 -31.23
CA ILE A 81 9.22 -3.65 -29.88
C ILE A 81 7.86 -2.94 -29.88
N PHE A 82 7.73 -1.83 -30.59
CA PHE A 82 6.46 -1.12 -30.74
C PHE A 82 5.37 -2.01 -31.38
N ASP A 83 5.70 -2.72 -32.46
CA ASP A 83 4.76 -3.63 -33.13
C ASP A 83 4.31 -4.76 -32.19
N VAL A 84 5.22 -5.27 -31.37
CA VAL A 84 4.90 -6.28 -30.34
C VAL A 84 3.96 -5.70 -29.28
N MET A 85 4.27 -4.51 -28.76
CA MET A 85 3.45 -3.84 -27.76
C MET A 85 2.03 -3.59 -28.28
N MET A 86 1.88 -3.11 -29.52
CA MET A 86 0.57 -2.90 -30.14
C MET A 86 -0.24 -4.20 -30.32
N LYS A 87 0.43 -5.36 -30.42
CA LYS A 87 -0.23 -6.68 -30.47
C LYS A 87 -0.66 -7.20 -29.10
N ALA A 88 -0.08 -6.67 -28.03
CA ALA A 88 -0.30 -7.10 -26.64
C ALA A 88 -0.98 -6.03 -25.78
N ASP A 89 -1.62 -5.05 -26.41
CA ASP A 89 -2.30 -3.92 -25.75
C ASP A 89 -1.39 -3.02 -24.89
N GLY A 90 -0.10 -2.95 -25.22
CA GLY A 90 0.86 -2.08 -24.55
C GLY A 90 1.36 -2.62 -23.22
N ILE A 91 1.79 -1.70 -22.35
CA ILE A 91 2.34 -2.02 -21.03
C ILE A 91 1.34 -1.63 -19.96
N HIS A 92 1.10 -2.57 -19.06
CA HIS A 92 0.15 -2.44 -17.98
C HIS A 92 0.89 -2.56 -16.65
N MET A 93 0.54 -1.70 -15.70
CA MET A 93 1.14 -1.64 -14.36
C MET A 93 0.03 -1.47 -13.35
N PRO A 94 0.05 -2.20 -12.22
CA PRO A 94 -1.00 -2.10 -11.25
C PRO A 94 -0.93 -0.79 -10.46
N SER A 95 -2.10 -0.32 -10.04
CA SER A 95 -2.24 0.81 -9.14
C SER A 95 -2.30 0.32 -7.70
N ILE A 96 -1.29 0.68 -6.90
CA ILE A 96 -1.21 0.33 -5.48
C ILE A 96 -1.83 1.45 -4.64
N LYS A 97 -2.93 1.15 -3.97
CA LYS A 97 -3.68 2.11 -3.13
C LYS A 97 -3.31 1.96 -1.66
N ILE A 98 -2.77 3.02 -1.08
CA ILE A 98 -2.34 3.11 0.33
C ILE A 98 -2.67 4.48 0.94
N ASN A 99 -3.69 5.15 0.44
CA ASN A 99 -4.02 6.53 0.84
C ASN A 99 -4.48 6.57 2.30
N SER A 100 -5.26 5.58 2.71
CA SER A 100 -5.74 5.47 4.10
C SER A 100 -4.60 5.17 5.07
N TRP A 101 -3.61 4.35 4.65
CA TRP A 101 -2.38 4.12 5.41
C TRP A 101 -1.59 5.42 5.60
N LYS A 102 -1.32 6.16 4.51
CA LYS A 102 -0.61 7.44 4.57
C LYS A 102 -1.29 8.46 5.48
N ALA A 103 -2.63 8.47 5.52
CA ALA A 103 -3.38 9.38 6.37
C ALA A 103 -3.23 9.05 7.88
N ILE A 104 -3.24 7.75 8.24
CA ILE A 104 -3.15 7.34 9.65
C ILE A 104 -1.70 7.31 10.16
N SER A 105 -0.73 6.93 9.32
CA SER A 105 0.68 6.86 9.71
C SER A 105 1.23 8.22 10.16
N GLY A 106 0.75 9.30 9.56
CA GLY A 106 1.13 10.67 9.92
C GLY A 106 0.29 11.34 11.02
N SER A 107 -0.74 10.68 11.57
CA SER A 107 -1.68 11.35 12.50
C SER A 107 -2.00 10.58 13.78
N LYS A 108 -2.27 9.27 13.69
CA LYS A 108 -2.77 8.44 14.79
C LYS A 108 -2.22 7.00 14.70
N ILE A 109 -0.96 6.86 14.32
CA ILE A 109 -0.29 5.56 14.15
C ILE A 109 -0.27 4.75 15.45
N GLU A 110 -0.22 5.43 16.60
CA GLU A 110 -0.24 4.83 17.94
C GLU A 110 -1.54 4.06 18.26
N LEU A 111 -2.58 4.24 17.46
CA LEU A 111 -3.84 3.51 17.60
C LEU A 111 -3.86 2.17 16.83
N LEU A 112 -2.80 1.87 16.09
CA LEU A 112 -2.65 0.61 15.35
C LEU A 112 -1.69 -0.34 16.08
N GLU A 113 -1.96 -1.63 15.92
CA GLU A 113 -1.06 -2.70 16.37
C GLU A 113 0.19 -2.71 15.50
N TYR A 114 1.33 -3.08 16.11
CA TYR A 114 2.63 -3.08 15.44
C TYR A 114 2.63 -3.95 14.18
N GLU A 115 1.96 -5.10 14.22
CA GLU A 115 1.87 -6.05 13.11
C GLU A 115 1.23 -5.40 11.88
N LYS A 116 0.15 -4.63 12.08
CA LYS A 116 -0.52 -3.89 11.00
C LYS A 116 0.35 -2.74 10.48
N ILE A 117 1.04 -2.04 11.39
CA ILE A 117 1.98 -0.98 11.03
C ILE A 117 3.10 -1.53 10.14
N SER A 118 3.71 -2.64 10.55
CA SER A 118 4.82 -3.26 9.84
C SER A 118 4.41 -3.73 8.44
N ALA A 119 3.25 -4.40 8.32
CA ALA A 119 2.76 -4.87 7.03
C ALA A 119 2.42 -3.71 6.08
N LEU A 120 1.73 -2.67 6.56
CA LEU A 120 1.40 -1.52 5.71
C LEU A 120 2.63 -0.70 5.30
N ALA A 121 3.62 -0.58 6.18
CA ALA A 121 4.90 0.04 5.86
C ALA A 121 5.68 -0.75 4.80
N SER A 122 5.67 -2.09 4.88
CA SER A 122 6.33 -2.92 3.87
C SER A 122 5.60 -2.87 2.52
N ILE A 123 4.27 -2.84 2.50
CA ILE A 123 3.49 -2.58 1.27
C ILE A 123 3.86 -1.22 0.65
N GLU A 124 4.06 -0.19 1.47
CA GLU A 124 4.51 1.13 1.02
C GLU A 124 5.92 1.08 0.41
N GLU A 125 6.87 0.42 1.06
CA GLU A 125 8.23 0.24 0.54
C GLU A 125 8.23 -0.55 -0.79
N GLN A 126 7.49 -1.66 -0.84
CA GLN A 126 7.38 -2.48 -2.05
C GLN A 126 6.72 -1.72 -3.21
N LYS A 127 5.77 -0.82 -2.92
CA LYS A 127 5.19 0.08 -3.91
C LYS A 127 6.26 1.00 -4.52
N GLU A 128 7.12 1.60 -3.70
CA GLU A 128 8.19 2.48 -4.19
C GLU A 128 9.21 1.71 -5.06
N VAL A 129 9.51 0.47 -4.68
CA VAL A 129 10.34 -0.44 -5.50
C VAL A 129 9.67 -0.74 -6.84
N LEU A 130 8.37 -1.00 -6.85
CA LEU A 130 7.60 -1.24 -8.06
C LEU A 130 7.62 0.00 -8.99
N GLU A 131 7.35 1.18 -8.44
CA GLU A 131 7.39 2.45 -9.18
C GLU A 131 8.77 2.68 -9.81
N SER A 132 9.84 2.43 -9.06
CA SER A 132 11.22 2.56 -9.54
C SER A 132 11.54 1.59 -10.69
N LYS A 133 11.11 0.31 -10.58
CA LYS A 133 11.29 -0.69 -11.65
C LYS A 133 10.49 -0.34 -12.90
N THR A 134 9.27 0.16 -12.73
CA THR A 134 8.42 0.63 -13.82
C THR A 134 9.05 1.83 -14.53
N GLU A 135 9.57 2.81 -13.79
CA GLU A 135 10.28 3.95 -14.36
C GLU A 135 11.50 3.50 -15.17
N LEU A 136 12.30 2.58 -14.61
CA LEU A 136 13.45 2.01 -15.31
C LEU A 136 13.04 1.34 -16.63
N LEU A 137 11.96 0.54 -16.62
CA LEU A 137 11.40 -0.11 -17.81
C LEU A 137 10.97 0.92 -18.85
N VAL A 138 10.22 1.94 -18.45
CA VAL A 138 9.74 3.00 -19.35
C VAL A 138 10.90 3.79 -19.97
N ASN A 139 11.90 4.16 -19.15
CA ASN A 139 13.11 4.85 -19.60
C ASN A 139 13.95 4.00 -20.56
N PHE A 140 13.95 2.68 -20.38
CA PHE A 140 14.56 1.76 -21.33
C PHE A 140 13.74 1.64 -22.62
N LEU A 141 12.42 1.53 -22.52
CA LEU A 141 11.58 1.26 -23.69
C LEU A 141 11.53 2.41 -24.68
N TYR A 142 11.26 3.64 -24.23
CA TYR A 142 11.05 4.78 -25.12
C TYR A 142 12.15 4.98 -26.17
N PRO A 143 13.44 4.96 -25.82
CA PRO A 143 14.51 5.07 -26.81
C PRO A 143 14.66 3.82 -27.69
N ASN A 144 14.17 2.65 -27.25
CA ASN A 144 14.35 1.37 -27.93
C ASN A 144 13.07 0.88 -28.66
N ILE A 145 11.97 1.63 -28.73
CA ILE A 145 10.69 1.14 -29.28
C ILE A 145 10.77 0.68 -30.74
N LYS A 146 11.69 1.24 -31.54
CA LYS A 146 11.87 0.88 -32.96
C LYS A 146 12.86 -0.27 -33.16
N GLU A 147 13.53 -0.71 -32.11
CA GLU A 147 14.50 -1.80 -32.17
C GLU A 147 13.80 -3.12 -32.48
N THR A 148 14.45 -3.94 -33.32
CA THR A 148 13.95 -5.26 -33.73
C THR A 148 14.80 -6.41 -33.20
N GLY A 149 15.99 -6.10 -32.67
CA GLY A 149 16.97 -7.06 -32.19
C GLY A 149 16.51 -7.88 -30.99
N ILE A 150 17.04 -9.11 -30.88
CA ILE A 150 16.70 -10.06 -29.83
C ILE A 150 17.12 -9.56 -28.44
N ASP A 151 18.32 -9.00 -28.32
CA ASP A 151 18.90 -8.57 -27.03
C ASP A 151 18.00 -7.57 -26.29
N LYS A 152 17.44 -6.60 -27.02
CA LYS A 152 16.55 -5.58 -26.45
C LYS A 152 15.21 -6.17 -26.01
N LYS A 153 14.67 -7.11 -26.77
CA LYS A 153 13.43 -7.82 -26.42
C LYS A 153 13.64 -8.71 -25.19
N GLU A 154 14.76 -9.41 -25.10
CA GLU A 154 15.11 -10.24 -23.93
C GLU A 154 15.33 -9.39 -22.67
N LEU A 155 15.95 -8.21 -22.80
CA LEU A 155 16.09 -7.30 -21.66
C LEU A 155 14.74 -6.77 -21.17
N ILE A 156 13.79 -6.46 -22.07
CA ILE A 156 12.42 -6.08 -21.67
C ILE A 156 11.74 -7.22 -20.93
N ILE A 157 11.86 -8.46 -21.43
CA ILE A 157 11.30 -9.64 -20.77
C ILE A 157 11.85 -9.77 -19.34
N LEU A 158 13.17 -9.62 -19.16
CA LEU A 158 13.82 -9.65 -17.85
C LEU A 158 13.24 -8.58 -16.90
N MET A 159 13.20 -7.33 -17.35
CA MET A 159 12.69 -6.20 -16.55
C MET A 159 11.21 -6.39 -16.18
N MET A 160 10.40 -6.94 -17.09
CA MET A 160 9.01 -7.26 -16.80
C MET A 160 8.87 -8.41 -15.80
N GLN A 161 9.73 -9.44 -15.88
CA GLN A 161 9.74 -10.52 -14.89
C GLN A 161 10.08 -9.99 -13.49
N ASP A 162 11.05 -9.07 -13.39
CA ASP A 162 11.40 -8.43 -12.12
C ASP A 162 10.25 -7.61 -11.52
N ILE A 163 9.44 -6.96 -12.36
CA ILE A 163 8.21 -6.27 -11.95
C ILE A 163 7.17 -7.28 -11.45
N ILE A 164 6.90 -8.33 -12.22
CA ILE A 164 5.95 -9.40 -11.86
C ILE A 164 6.31 -10.04 -10.51
N VAL A 165 7.60 -10.24 -10.22
CA VAL A 165 8.04 -10.79 -8.93
C VAL A 165 7.66 -9.85 -7.77
N THR A 166 7.89 -8.55 -7.92
CA THR A 166 7.48 -7.56 -6.90
C THR A 166 5.96 -7.49 -6.75
N GLU A 167 5.20 -7.55 -7.84
CA GLU A 167 3.74 -7.56 -7.79
C GLU A 167 3.19 -8.78 -7.05
N LYS A 168 3.80 -9.95 -7.24
CA LYS A 168 3.44 -11.16 -6.49
C LYS A 168 3.77 -11.03 -5.00
N GLY A 169 4.92 -10.48 -4.65
CA GLY A 169 5.29 -10.21 -3.26
C GLY A 169 4.29 -9.27 -2.57
N LEU A 170 3.93 -8.18 -3.24
CA LEU A 170 2.86 -7.26 -2.80
C LEU A 170 1.52 -7.99 -2.62
N GLN A 171 1.14 -8.82 -3.58
CA GLN A 171 -0.10 -9.59 -3.51
C GLN A 171 -0.11 -10.56 -2.31
N GLU A 172 0.97 -11.29 -2.08
CA GLU A 172 1.10 -12.23 -0.96
C GLU A 172 0.96 -11.51 0.39
N GLU A 173 1.63 -10.36 0.54
CA GLU A 173 1.54 -9.55 1.74
C GLU A 173 0.11 -9.00 1.95
N ILE A 174 -0.51 -8.45 0.89
CA ILE A 174 -1.89 -7.98 0.95
C ILE A 174 -2.86 -9.10 1.34
N GLN A 175 -2.70 -10.30 0.79
CA GLN A 175 -3.57 -11.44 1.08
C GLN A 175 -3.43 -11.88 2.54
N SER A 176 -2.22 -11.84 3.10
CA SER A 176 -2.02 -12.13 4.52
C SER A 176 -2.81 -11.18 5.44
N MET A 177 -2.98 -9.93 5.04
CA MET A 177 -3.73 -8.92 5.80
C MET A 177 -5.25 -8.99 5.64
N ILE A 178 -5.77 -9.56 4.53
CA ILE A 178 -7.22 -9.63 4.25
C ILE A 178 -7.86 -10.85 4.94
N ILE A 179 -7.06 -11.88 5.25
CA ILE A 179 -7.53 -13.14 5.84
C ILE A 179 -7.72 -13.03 7.37
N ASP A 180 -7.20 -11.97 8.00
CA ASP A 180 -7.38 -11.59 9.41
C ASP A 180 -8.56 -10.63 9.63
#